data_AF-A0A433WXP7-F1
#
_entry.id   AF-A0A433WXP7-F1
#
_cell.length_a   1.000
_cell.length_b   1.000
_cell.length_c   1.000
_cell.angle_alpha   90.00
_cell.angle_beta   90.00
_cell.angle_gamma   90.00
#
_symmetry.space_group_name_H-M   'P 1'
#
loop_
_entity.id
_entity.type
_entity.pdbx_description
1 polymer ?
#
loop_
_entity_poly.entity_id
_entity_poly.type
_entity_poly.pdbx_seq_one_letter_code
_entity_poly.pdbx_strand_id
1 'polypeptide(L)'
;DRGTAFITDSSLTVHPALIVVDIATNTQRRLLADTEPVMPRHGFLAVLDGKASRYNPDKPTMAQAGANGIGLSADQQTLFWQPLTSRELYSAPTAVLADPKATETEIEFSVKDEGEAGMGDGMATAPDGRLFLTDIERHGILQRTPDGTISVVAHDPRLISPDGLAYRDNTLYATIGQWSRQPALNDGVDKEQRPWLVVRITLPPYQP
;
A
#
# COMPACT_ATOMS: atom_id res chain seq x y z
N ASP A 1 -15.47 22.15 3.69
CA ASP A 1 -15.31 22.43 5.14
C ASP A 1 -15.05 21.21 6.02
N ARG A 2 -15.57 19.99 5.70
CA ARG A 2 -15.31 18.79 6.53
C ARG A 2 -14.23 17.83 6.01
N GLY A 3 -13.63 18.14 4.86
CA GLY A 3 -12.55 17.36 4.24
C GLY A 3 -13.03 16.27 3.29
N THR A 4 -12.07 15.56 2.69
CA THR A 4 -12.26 14.45 1.76
C THR A 4 -11.56 13.22 2.33
N ALA A 5 -12.20 12.06 2.27
CA ALA A 5 -11.57 10.78 2.56
C ALA A 5 -11.31 10.02 1.26
N PHE A 6 -10.15 9.35 1.20
CA PHE A 6 -9.77 8.44 0.14
C PHE A 6 -9.68 7.04 0.73
N ILE A 7 -10.24 6.06 0.03
CA ILE A 7 -10.32 4.67 0.47
C ILE A 7 -9.89 3.80 -0.71
N THR A 8 -9.00 2.84 -0.45
CA THR A 8 -8.68 1.79 -1.40
C THR A 8 -9.71 0.67 -1.29
N ASP A 9 -10.30 0.28 -2.41
CA ASP A 9 -11.05 -0.97 -2.51
C ASP A 9 -10.13 -2.04 -3.08
N SER A 10 -9.55 -2.84 -2.19
CA SER A 10 -8.58 -3.85 -2.59
C SER A 10 -9.15 -4.99 -3.40
N SER A 11 -10.45 -5.29 -3.28
CA SER A 11 -11.15 -6.40 -3.96
C SER A 11 -10.27 -7.64 -4.22
N LEU A 12 -10.40 -8.68 -3.37
CA LEU A 12 -9.64 -9.93 -3.52
C LEU A 12 -9.99 -10.78 -4.75
N THR A 13 -10.98 -10.36 -5.55
CA THR A 13 -11.45 -11.08 -6.73
C THR A 13 -11.22 -10.28 -8.02
N VAL A 14 -12.11 -9.36 -8.40
CA VAL A 14 -12.12 -8.83 -9.79
C VAL A 14 -12.54 -7.38 -10.00
N HIS A 15 -12.80 -6.57 -8.98
CA HIS A 15 -13.15 -5.15 -9.21
C HIS A 15 -12.52 -4.19 -8.20
N PRO A 16 -11.20 -3.96 -8.20
CA PRO A 16 -10.59 -2.95 -7.34
C PRO A 16 -10.84 -1.53 -7.86
N ALA A 17 -10.75 -0.56 -6.97
CA ALA A 17 -10.93 0.85 -7.29
C ALA A 17 -10.36 1.76 -6.18
N LEU A 18 -10.37 3.06 -6.44
CA LEU A 18 -10.35 4.07 -5.38
C LEU A 18 -11.79 4.54 -5.10
N ILE A 19 -12.06 4.85 -3.84
CA ILE A 19 -13.31 5.48 -3.41
C ILE A 19 -12.96 6.84 -2.81
N VAL A 20 -13.63 7.88 -3.29
CA VAL A 20 -13.51 9.24 -2.76
C VAL A 20 -14.81 9.62 -2.09
N VAL A 21 -14.72 10.14 -0.87
CA VAL A 21 -15.88 10.53 -0.06
C VAL A 21 -15.75 12.00 0.34
N ASP A 22 -16.71 12.81 -0.07
CA ASP A 22 -16.89 14.14 0.48
C ASP A 22 -17.58 14.02 1.85
N ILE A 23 -16.84 14.33 2.92
CA ILE A 23 -17.31 14.15 4.31
C ILE A 23 -18.42 15.15 4.64
N ALA A 24 -18.48 16.28 3.94
CA ALA A 24 -19.49 17.29 4.20
C ALA A 24 -20.87 16.85 3.71
N THR A 25 -20.93 16.17 2.59
CA THR A 25 -22.17 15.78 1.90
C THR A 25 -22.48 14.29 2.03
N ASN A 26 -21.53 13.46 2.47
CA ASN A 26 -21.57 12.00 2.40
C ASN A 26 -21.68 11.46 0.96
N THR A 27 -21.36 12.27 -0.05
CA THR A 27 -21.32 11.81 -1.44
C THR A 27 -20.07 10.99 -1.65
N GLN A 28 -20.21 9.85 -2.31
CA GLN A 28 -19.11 8.95 -2.65
C GLN A 28 -19.01 8.73 -4.15
N ARG A 29 -17.78 8.58 -4.65
CA ARG A 29 -17.49 8.20 -6.03
C ARG A 29 -16.50 7.03 -6.04
N ARG A 30 -16.70 6.12 -6.99
CA ARG A 30 -15.75 5.06 -7.32
C ARG A 30 -14.96 5.51 -8.54
N LEU A 31 -13.63 5.50 -8.45
CA LEU A 31 -12.71 5.99 -9.46
C LEU A 31 -11.75 4.87 -9.87
N LEU A 32 -11.24 4.95 -11.09
CA LEU A 32 -10.24 4.05 -11.66
C LEU A 32 -10.67 2.58 -11.64
N ALA A 33 -11.97 2.29 -11.58
CA ALA A 33 -12.45 0.92 -11.46
C ALA A 33 -11.94 0.08 -12.64
N ASP A 34 -11.35 -1.07 -12.32
CA ASP A 34 -10.82 -2.03 -13.30
C ASP A 34 -9.69 -1.50 -14.21
N THR A 35 -9.06 -0.36 -13.88
CA THR A 35 -7.90 0.18 -14.62
C THR A 35 -6.57 -0.27 -14.02
N GLU A 36 -5.51 -0.28 -14.84
CA GLU A 36 -4.19 -0.80 -14.45
C GLU A 36 -3.68 -0.28 -13.08
N PRO A 37 -3.77 1.03 -12.73
CA PRO A 37 -3.21 1.56 -11.49
C PRO A 37 -3.85 1.03 -10.20
N VAL A 38 -5.01 0.39 -10.28
CA VAL A 38 -5.67 -0.22 -9.11
C VAL A 38 -5.70 -1.75 -9.20
N MET A 39 -5.28 -2.33 -10.32
CA MET A 39 -5.38 -3.76 -10.57
C MET A 39 -4.18 -4.52 -10.03
N PRO A 40 -4.36 -5.79 -9.62
CA PRO A 40 -3.25 -6.71 -9.45
C PRO A 40 -2.43 -6.83 -10.75
N ARG A 41 -1.11 -6.85 -10.64
CA ARG A 41 -0.24 -7.08 -11.79
C ARG A 41 -0.42 -8.50 -12.31
N HIS A 42 -0.78 -8.62 -13.59
CA HIS A 42 -1.01 -9.92 -14.21
C HIS A 42 0.28 -10.77 -14.21
N GLY A 43 0.17 -12.04 -13.83
CA GLY A 43 1.32 -12.94 -13.80
C GLY A 43 2.39 -12.54 -12.78
N PHE A 44 2.03 -11.84 -11.71
CA PHE A 44 2.95 -11.50 -10.63
C PHE A 44 3.53 -12.75 -9.96
N LEU A 45 4.83 -12.71 -9.67
CA LEU A 45 5.52 -13.69 -8.82
C LEU A 45 5.92 -12.96 -7.55
N ALA A 46 5.30 -13.34 -6.44
CA ALA A 46 5.62 -12.84 -5.12
C ALA A 46 6.63 -13.77 -4.43
N VAL A 47 7.49 -13.23 -3.58
CA VAL A 47 8.29 -14.00 -2.62
C VAL A 47 7.76 -13.72 -1.22
N LEU A 48 6.99 -14.65 -0.66
CA LEU A 48 6.34 -14.50 0.63
C LEU A 48 7.00 -15.40 1.68
N ASP A 49 7.55 -14.81 2.75
CA ASP A 49 8.31 -15.55 3.78
C ASP A 49 9.37 -16.49 3.17
N GLY A 50 10.11 -15.95 2.19
CA GLY A 50 11.15 -16.67 1.45
C GLY A 50 10.67 -17.68 0.41
N LYS A 51 9.36 -17.78 0.14
CA LYS A 51 8.79 -18.74 -0.82
C LYS A 51 8.18 -18.04 -2.02
N ALA A 52 8.56 -18.49 -3.22
CA ALA A 52 7.97 -17.98 -4.44
C ALA A 52 6.54 -18.51 -4.61
N SER A 53 5.58 -17.61 -4.83
CA SER A 53 4.16 -17.92 -5.02
C SER A 53 3.61 -17.15 -6.22
N ARG A 54 2.67 -17.79 -6.93
CA ARG A 54 1.83 -17.14 -7.93
C ARG A 54 0.39 -17.35 -7.52
N TYR A 55 -0.48 -16.40 -7.83
CA TYR A 55 -1.90 -16.55 -7.59
C TYR A 55 -2.44 -17.78 -8.35
N ASN A 56 -3.13 -18.65 -7.62
CA ASN A 56 -3.80 -19.82 -8.14
C ASN A 56 -5.04 -20.08 -7.28
N PRO A 57 -6.26 -19.89 -7.82
CA PRO A 57 -7.48 -20.08 -7.05
C PRO A 57 -7.74 -21.54 -6.64
N ASP A 58 -7.24 -22.52 -7.40
CA ASP A 58 -7.45 -23.94 -7.12
C ASP A 58 -6.49 -24.47 -6.04
N LYS A 59 -5.32 -23.83 -5.90
CA LYS A 59 -4.31 -24.15 -4.88
C LYS A 59 -3.66 -22.87 -4.36
N PRO A 60 -4.32 -22.13 -3.47
CA PRO A 60 -3.85 -20.84 -3.01
C PRO A 60 -2.60 -20.96 -2.14
N THR A 61 -1.57 -20.21 -2.51
CA THR A 61 -0.30 -20.05 -1.76
C THR A 61 0.08 -18.58 -1.57
N MET A 62 -0.76 -17.69 -2.10
CA MET A 62 -0.77 -16.25 -1.89
C MET A 62 -2.20 -15.75 -2.15
N ALA A 63 -2.57 -14.64 -1.54
CA ALA A 63 -3.73 -13.87 -1.95
C ALA A 63 -3.40 -13.01 -3.19
N GLN A 64 -4.43 -12.54 -3.86
CA GLN A 64 -4.34 -11.49 -4.88
C GLN A 64 -5.24 -10.33 -4.44
N ALA A 65 -4.77 -9.10 -4.57
CA ALA A 65 -5.57 -7.91 -4.33
C ALA A 65 -5.05 -6.71 -5.13
N GLY A 66 -5.97 -5.83 -5.51
CA GLY A 66 -5.70 -4.55 -6.17
C GLY A 66 -5.27 -3.47 -5.18
N ALA A 67 -5.63 -2.22 -5.45
CA ALA A 67 -5.27 -1.04 -4.66
C ALA A 67 -5.45 -1.28 -3.16
N ASN A 68 -4.38 -1.10 -2.38
CA ASN A 68 -4.37 -1.49 -0.97
C ASN A 68 -3.69 -0.41 -0.13
N GLY A 69 -2.36 -0.32 -0.20
CA GLY A 69 -1.62 0.74 0.45
C GLY A 69 -2.10 2.10 -0.01
N ILE A 70 -2.30 3.02 0.93
CA ILE A 70 -2.77 4.37 0.66
C ILE A 70 -2.17 5.38 1.64
N GLY A 71 -1.80 6.56 1.14
CA GLY A 71 -1.18 7.60 1.94
C GLY A 71 -1.27 8.96 1.25
N LEU A 72 -1.23 10.03 2.04
CA LEU A 72 -1.20 11.39 1.53
C LEU A 72 0.21 11.97 1.66
N SER A 73 0.59 12.83 0.71
CA SER A 73 1.72 13.74 0.92
C SER A 73 1.50 14.62 2.15
N ALA A 74 2.58 15.17 2.73
CA ALA A 74 2.50 15.98 3.94
C ALA A 74 1.62 17.25 3.76
N ASP A 75 1.60 17.82 2.55
CA ASP A 75 0.75 18.94 2.16
C ASP A 75 -0.67 18.53 1.70
N GLN A 76 -0.95 17.22 1.73
CA GLN A 76 -2.22 16.60 1.33
C GLN A 76 -2.62 16.86 -0.14
N GLN A 77 -1.69 17.34 -0.98
CA GLN A 77 -1.95 17.64 -2.39
C GLN A 77 -1.83 16.40 -3.30
N THR A 78 -1.18 15.34 -2.82
CA THR A 78 -0.96 14.11 -3.58
C THR A 78 -1.45 12.90 -2.79
N LEU A 79 -2.27 12.07 -3.43
CA LEU A 79 -2.59 10.74 -2.95
C LEU A 79 -1.58 9.76 -3.54
N PHE A 80 -0.98 8.93 -2.71
CA PHE A 80 -0.20 7.76 -3.09
C PHE A 80 -1.02 6.51 -2.82
N TRP A 81 -0.93 5.52 -3.71
CA TRP A 81 -1.45 4.20 -3.46
C TRP A 81 -0.64 3.12 -4.18
N GLN A 82 -0.79 1.89 -3.73
CA GLN A 82 -0.13 0.74 -4.31
C GLN A 82 -1.08 -0.47 -4.33
N PRO A 83 -1.24 -1.17 -5.46
CA PRO A 83 -1.87 -2.48 -5.48
C PRO A 83 -1.05 -3.50 -4.67
N LEU A 84 -1.70 -4.31 -3.85
CA LEU A 84 -1.00 -5.29 -2.99
C LEU A 84 -0.21 -6.30 -3.82
N THR A 85 -0.79 -6.74 -4.95
CA THR A 85 -0.15 -7.71 -5.87
C THR A 85 0.56 -6.96 -7.00
N SER A 86 1.53 -6.12 -6.65
CA SER A 86 2.31 -5.28 -7.55
C SER A 86 3.55 -4.78 -6.81
N ARG A 87 4.53 -4.25 -7.56
CA ARG A 87 5.63 -3.47 -6.96
C ARG A 87 5.52 -1.99 -7.26
N GLU A 88 4.58 -1.60 -8.11
CA GLU A 88 4.41 -0.25 -8.64
C GLU A 88 3.69 0.65 -7.64
N LEU A 89 4.26 1.83 -7.42
CA LEU A 89 3.65 2.91 -6.64
C LEU A 89 2.99 3.89 -7.61
N TYR A 90 1.76 4.29 -7.32
CA TYR A 90 1.04 5.29 -8.10
C TYR A 90 0.76 6.53 -7.27
N SER A 91 0.60 7.67 -7.95
CA SER A 91 0.18 8.92 -7.33
C SER A 91 -0.74 9.74 -8.23
N ALA A 92 -1.56 10.61 -7.63
CA ALA A 92 -2.37 11.58 -8.36
C ALA A 92 -2.71 12.80 -7.48
N PRO A 93 -2.98 13.98 -8.07
CA PRO A 93 -3.39 15.16 -7.31
C PRO A 93 -4.75 14.94 -6.62
N THR A 94 -4.82 15.20 -5.31
CA THR A 94 -6.06 15.05 -4.54
C THR A 94 -7.16 15.97 -5.05
N ALA A 95 -6.80 17.15 -5.57
CA ALA A 95 -7.74 18.09 -6.18
C ALA A 95 -8.45 17.53 -7.41
N VAL A 96 -7.76 16.73 -8.25
CA VAL A 96 -8.36 16.08 -9.43
C VAL A 96 -9.25 14.93 -9.00
N LEU A 97 -8.76 14.08 -8.09
CA LEU A 97 -9.53 12.93 -7.57
C LEU A 97 -10.80 13.37 -6.83
N ALA A 98 -10.77 14.51 -6.15
CA ALA A 98 -11.89 15.04 -5.38
C ALA A 98 -12.85 15.92 -6.19
N ASP A 99 -12.51 16.31 -7.43
CA ASP A 99 -13.37 17.17 -8.24
C ASP A 99 -14.61 16.37 -8.72
N PRO A 100 -15.84 16.72 -8.28
CA PRO A 100 -17.05 16.05 -8.71
C PRO A 100 -17.31 16.15 -10.22
N LYS A 101 -16.62 17.04 -10.95
CA LYS A 101 -16.74 17.25 -12.38
C LYS A 101 -15.66 16.55 -13.21
N ALA A 102 -14.57 16.08 -12.58
CA ALA A 102 -13.51 15.36 -13.29
C ALA A 102 -14.04 14.05 -13.86
N THR A 103 -13.82 13.87 -15.17
CA THR A 103 -14.13 12.65 -15.91
C THR A 103 -13.13 11.55 -15.59
N GLU A 104 -13.51 10.30 -15.88
CA GLU A 104 -12.62 9.15 -15.67
C GLU A 104 -11.31 9.28 -16.45
N THR A 105 -11.38 9.78 -17.69
CA THR A 105 -10.19 10.00 -18.53
C THR A 105 -9.26 11.09 -17.97
N GLU A 106 -9.81 12.19 -17.43
CA GLU A 106 -8.99 13.23 -16.79
C GLU A 106 -8.31 12.69 -15.53
N ILE A 107 -9.02 11.87 -14.75
CA ILE A 107 -8.49 11.22 -13.56
C ILE A 107 -7.37 10.26 -13.96
N GLU A 108 -7.60 9.34 -14.90
CA GLU A 108 -6.59 8.38 -15.37
C GLU A 108 -5.36 9.08 -15.94
N PHE A 109 -5.54 10.17 -16.71
CA PHE A 109 -4.42 10.96 -17.24
C PHE A 109 -3.63 11.71 -16.15
N SER A 110 -4.24 11.98 -15.00
CA SER A 110 -3.57 12.62 -13.86
C SER A 110 -2.73 11.63 -13.03
N VAL A 111 -2.91 10.32 -13.25
CA VAL A 111 -2.16 9.28 -12.53
C VAL A 111 -0.72 9.25 -13.02
N LYS A 112 0.21 9.27 -12.07
CA LYS A 112 1.63 9.09 -12.28
C LYS A 112 2.05 7.72 -11.76
N ASP A 113 2.75 6.97 -12.60
CA ASP A 113 3.54 5.82 -12.18
C ASP A 113 4.85 6.34 -11.55
N GLU A 114 5.01 6.11 -10.25
CA GLU A 114 6.18 6.52 -9.47
C GLU A 114 7.31 5.47 -9.51
N GLY A 115 7.12 4.37 -10.25
CA GLY A 115 8.03 3.25 -10.39
C GLY A 115 7.86 2.19 -9.32
N GLU A 116 8.76 1.18 -9.35
CA GLU A 116 8.74 0.10 -8.38
C GLU A 116 9.25 0.55 -7.00
N ALA A 117 8.51 0.22 -5.94
CA ALA A 117 8.84 0.55 -4.56
C ALA A 117 8.78 -0.64 -3.58
N GLY A 118 8.79 -1.88 -4.08
CA GLY A 118 8.65 -3.10 -3.26
C GLY A 118 7.19 -3.58 -3.20
N MET A 119 6.90 -4.72 -2.58
CA MET A 119 5.51 -5.21 -2.43
C MET A 119 4.95 -4.69 -1.09
N GLY A 120 4.29 -3.54 -1.14
CA GLY A 120 3.76 -2.85 0.02
C GLY A 120 2.32 -3.23 0.35
N ASP A 121 2.04 -3.17 1.65
CA ASP A 121 0.72 -3.17 2.28
C ASP A 121 0.45 -1.74 2.76
N GLY A 122 0.74 -1.37 4.01
CA GLY A 122 0.57 -0.01 4.51
C GLY A 122 1.71 0.97 4.19
N MET A 123 1.40 2.26 4.32
CA MET A 123 2.33 3.37 4.14
C MET A 123 2.09 4.50 5.14
N ALA A 124 3.12 5.34 5.37
CA ALA A 124 3.03 6.52 6.24
C ALA A 124 3.89 7.66 5.70
N THR A 125 3.48 8.90 5.94
CA THR A 125 4.21 10.08 5.46
C THR A 125 4.74 10.88 6.64
N ALA A 126 6.02 11.27 6.57
CA ALA A 126 6.60 12.22 7.52
C ALA A 126 6.36 13.67 7.09
N PRO A 127 6.39 14.64 8.04
CA PRO A 127 6.25 16.06 7.74
C PRO A 127 7.29 16.63 6.77
N ASP A 128 8.45 15.98 6.63
CA ASP A 128 9.52 16.34 5.70
C ASP A 128 9.30 15.82 4.28
N GLY A 129 8.15 15.20 4.01
CA GLY A 129 7.76 14.70 2.68
C GLY A 129 8.28 13.31 2.36
N ARG A 130 9.03 12.65 3.26
CA ARG A 130 9.39 11.24 3.09
C ARG A 130 8.16 10.35 3.20
N LEU A 131 8.03 9.43 2.26
CA LEU A 131 7.03 8.37 2.28
C LEU A 131 7.69 7.07 2.77
N PHE A 132 7.10 6.41 3.74
CA PHE A 132 7.52 5.11 4.23
C PHE A 132 6.56 4.04 3.74
N LEU A 133 7.12 2.94 3.27
CA LEU A 133 6.40 1.85 2.62
C LEU A 133 6.80 0.55 3.32
N THR A 134 5.84 -0.32 3.54
CA THR A 134 6.15 -1.71 3.90
C THR A 134 6.72 -2.46 2.68
N ASP A 135 7.51 -3.50 2.92
CA ASP A 135 7.95 -4.42 1.87
C ASP A 135 7.85 -5.86 2.38
N ILE A 136 6.75 -6.53 2.00
CA ILE A 136 6.45 -7.89 2.42
C ILE A 136 7.51 -8.87 1.91
N GLU A 137 7.99 -8.69 0.68
CA GLU A 137 8.89 -9.67 0.06
C GLU A 137 10.27 -9.71 0.70
N ARG A 138 10.70 -8.57 1.26
CA ARG A 138 12.02 -8.43 1.86
C ARG A 138 11.97 -8.33 3.36
N HIS A 139 10.84 -8.62 4.01
CA HIS A 139 10.67 -8.43 5.44
C HIS A 139 11.19 -7.05 5.92
N GLY A 140 10.74 -6.00 5.24
CA GLY A 140 11.37 -4.69 5.30
C GLY A 140 10.40 -3.53 5.44
N ILE A 141 10.97 -2.39 5.81
CA ILE A 141 10.35 -1.08 5.67
C ILE A 141 11.31 -0.23 4.84
N LEU A 142 10.74 0.44 3.84
CA LEU A 142 11.44 1.30 2.90
C LEU A 142 11.09 2.77 3.17
N GLN A 143 11.97 3.64 2.72
CA GLN A 143 11.77 5.08 2.67
C GLN A 143 11.97 5.54 1.23
N ARG A 144 11.03 6.35 0.75
CA ARG A 144 11.11 7.14 -0.48
C ARG A 144 11.23 8.62 -0.12
N THR A 145 12.31 9.27 -0.53
CA THR A 145 12.49 10.72 -0.38
C THR A 145 11.68 11.50 -1.42
N PRO A 146 11.46 12.82 -1.24
CA PRO A 146 10.69 13.63 -2.19
C PRO A 146 11.22 13.63 -3.62
N ASP A 147 12.53 13.43 -3.81
CA ASP A 147 13.18 13.29 -5.12
C ASP A 147 12.94 11.92 -5.78
N GLY A 148 12.29 10.98 -5.07
CA GLY A 148 11.99 9.64 -5.52
C GLY A 148 13.02 8.58 -5.14
N THR A 149 14.12 8.92 -4.46
CA THR A 149 15.13 7.94 -4.05
C THR A 149 14.57 6.97 -3.00
N ILE A 150 14.74 5.67 -3.22
CA ILE A 150 14.28 4.60 -2.32
C ILE A 150 15.45 3.98 -1.56
N SER A 151 15.28 3.76 -0.27
CA SER A 151 16.26 3.11 0.62
C SER A 151 15.59 2.26 1.69
N VAL A 152 16.33 1.31 2.27
CA VAL A 152 15.85 0.45 3.37
C VAL A 152 15.99 1.19 4.70
N VAL A 153 14.92 1.25 5.47
CA VAL A 153 14.90 1.79 6.84
C VAL A 153 15.11 0.69 7.87
N ALA A 154 14.44 -0.43 7.68
CA ALA A 154 14.52 -1.58 8.57
C ALA A 154 14.38 -2.87 7.76
N HIS A 155 15.09 -3.88 8.22
CA HIS A 155 14.97 -5.26 7.76
C HIS A 155 15.19 -6.17 8.95
N ASP A 156 14.25 -7.07 9.20
CA ASP A 156 14.37 -8.06 10.27
C ASP A 156 13.53 -9.29 9.92
N PRO A 157 14.02 -10.53 10.10
CA PRO A 157 13.27 -11.75 9.78
C PRO A 157 11.92 -11.88 10.50
N ARG A 158 11.66 -11.09 11.54
CA ARG A 158 10.37 -11.06 12.23
C ARG A 158 9.33 -10.21 11.50
N LEU A 159 9.72 -9.34 10.57
CA LEU A 159 8.82 -8.52 9.74
C LEU A 159 8.21 -9.36 8.61
N ILE A 160 7.50 -10.45 8.92
CA ILE A 160 7.02 -11.42 7.92
C ILE A 160 6.03 -10.80 6.93
N SER A 161 5.11 -9.97 7.43
CA SER A 161 4.19 -9.18 6.61
C SER A 161 3.95 -7.87 7.34
N PRO A 162 4.86 -6.88 7.24
CA PRO A 162 4.61 -5.55 7.74
C PRO A 162 3.37 -5.00 7.02
N ASP A 163 2.38 -4.59 7.81
CA ASP A 163 1.02 -4.31 7.36
C ASP A 163 0.76 -2.80 7.48
N GLY A 164 0.13 -2.33 8.56
CA GLY A 164 -0.07 -0.91 8.82
C GLY A 164 1.22 -0.18 9.24
N LEU A 165 1.37 1.06 8.78
CA LEU A 165 2.41 2.00 9.22
C LEU A 165 1.81 3.28 9.78
N ALA A 166 2.44 3.79 10.84
CA ALA A 166 2.18 5.11 11.38
C ALA A 166 3.49 5.82 11.72
N TYR A 167 3.59 7.10 11.37
CA TYR A 167 4.70 7.95 11.72
C TYR A 167 4.33 8.89 12.87
N ARG A 168 5.21 9.04 13.85
CA ARG A 168 5.12 10.08 14.89
C ARG A 168 6.49 10.37 15.49
N ASP A 169 6.84 11.65 15.65
CA ASP A 169 8.02 12.10 16.41
C ASP A 169 9.31 11.33 16.03
N ASN A 170 9.64 11.29 14.73
CA ASN A 170 10.81 10.57 14.18
C ASN A 170 10.82 9.04 14.45
N THR A 171 9.65 8.47 14.66
CA THR A 171 9.46 7.04 14.94
C THR A 171 8.39 6.48 14.02
N LEU A 172 8.66 5.31 13.45
CA LEU A 172 7.66 4.48 12.79
C LEU A 172 7.12 3.43 13.76
N TYR A 173 5.81 3.22 13.69
CA TYR A 173 5.12 2.09 14.31
C TYR A 173 4.59 1.22 13.19
N ALA A 174 4.83 -0.09 13.28
CA ALA A 174 4.33 -1.04 12.30
C ALA A 174 3.60 -2.20 12.99
N THR A 175 2.45 -2.59 12.45
CA THR A 175 1.82 -3.87 12.79
C THR A 175 2.41 -4.95 11.88
N ILE A 176 2.74 -6.10 12.46
CA ILE A 176 3.33 -7.21 11.72
C ILE A 176 2.33 -8.36 11.69
N GLY A 177 1.76 -8.58 10.51
CA GLY A 177 0.97 -9.75 10.19
C GLY A 177 1.85 -10.95 9.86
N GLN A 178 1.17 -12.05 9.53
CA GLN A 178 1.77 -13.29 9.06
C GLN A 178 0.86 -13.90 7.98
N TRP A 179 0.35 -13.07 7.06
CA TRP A 179 -0.68 -13.45 6.08
C TRP A 179 -0.31 -14.72 5.30
N SER A 180 0.95 -14.81 4.87
CA SER A 180 1.50 -15.97 4.15
C SER A 180 1.53 -17.27 4.97
N ARG A 181 1.32 -17.20 6.29
CA ARG A 181 1.31 -18.36 7.22
C ARG A 181 -0.09 -18.81 7.60
N GLN A 182 -1.13 -18.11 7.15
CA GLN A 182 -2.51 -18.49 7.43
C GLN A 182 -2.87 -19.86 6.82
N PRO A 183 -3.78 -20.62 7.45
CA PRO A 183 -4.19 -21.94 6.97
C PRO A 183 -4.77 -21.91 5.56
N ALA A 184 -5.47 -20.82 5.20
CA ALA A 184 -6.04 -20.62 3.86
C ALA A 184 -4.99 -20.65 2.73
N LEU A 185 -3.73 -20.36 3.03
CA LEU A 185 -2.61 -20.35 2.09
C LEU A 185 -1.63 -21.53 2.33
N ASN A 186 -1.99 -22.47 3.21
CA ASN A 186 -1.09 -23.51 3.72
C ASN A 186 -1.80 -24.86 3.90
N ASP A 187 -2.65 -25.26 2.95
CA ASP A 187 -3.37 -26.55 2.96
C ASP A 187 -4.14 -26.80 4.27
N GLY A 188 -4.70 -25.74 4.87
CA GLY A 188 -5.44 -25.81 6.13
C GLY A 188 -4.57 -25.81 7.40
N VAL A 189 -3.24 -25.77 7.27
CA VAL A 189 -2.31 -25.76 8.42
C VAL A 189 -1.97 -24.33 8.81
N ASP A 190 -2.36 -23.93 10.02
CA ASP A 190 -1.93 -22.67 10.63
C ASP A 190 -0.43 -22.73 10.96
N LYS A 191 0.35 -21.82 10.36
CA LYS A 191 1.79 -21.68 10.60
C LYS A 191 2.14 -20.38 11.32
N GLU A 192 1.14 -19.61 11.74
CA GLU A 192 1.34 -18.36 12.46
C GLU A 192 2.01 -18.61 13.81
N GLN A 193 2.84 -17.66 14.25
CA GLN A 193 3.54 -17.74 15.53
C GLN A 193 3.13 -16.57 16.43
N ARG A 194 2.61 -16.90 17.61
CA ARG A 194 2.24 -15.92 18.63
C ARG A 194 3.45 -15.56 19.51
N PRO A 195 3.53 -14.34 20.05
CA PRO A 195 2.60 -13.22 19.87
C PRO A 195 2.78 -12.51 18.52
N TRP A 196 1.72 -11.85 18.04
CA TRP A 196 1.81 -10.85 16.96
C TRP A 196 2.64 -9.66 17.43
N LEU A 197 3.30 -9.01 16.49
CA LEU A 197 4.21 -7.92 16.80
C LEU A 197 3.60 -6.58 16.40
N VAL A 198 3.75 -5.62 17.30
CA VAL A 198 3.80 -4.20 16.96
C VAL A 198 5.22 -3.76 17.21
N VAL A 199 5.88 -3.23 16.19
CA VAL A 199 7.28 -2.81 16.29
C VAL A 199 7.37 -1.30 16.26
N ARG A 200 8.38 -0.78 16.96
CA ARG A 200 8.75 0.63 16.98
C ARG A 200 10.13 0.76 16.37
N ILE A 201 10.29 1.63 15.38
CA ILE A 201 11.55 1.88 14.68
C ILE A 201 11.86 3.37 14.79
N THR A 202 12.90 3.71 15.54
CA THR A 202 13.41 5.08 15.60
C THR A 202 14.27 5.35 14.39
N LEU A 203 13.97 6.41 13.66
CA LEU A 203 14.66 6.76 12.44
C LEU A 203 15.98 7.49 12.75
N PRO A 204 17.02 7.34 11.90
CA PRO A 204 18.18 8.21 11.98
C PRO A 204 17.77 9.66 11.69
N PRO A 205 18.57 10.65 12.15
CA PRO A 205 18.38 12.05 11.74
C PRO A 205 18.33 12.16 10.21
N TYR A 206 17.33 12.87 9.69
CA TYR A 206 17.22 13.12 8.26
C TYR A 206 17.93 14.43 7.91
N GLN A 207 18.81 14.38 6.91
CA GLN A 207 19.42 15.54 6.28
C GLN A 207 18.94 15.57 4.82
N PRO A 208 18.19 16.61 4.41
CA PRO A 208 17.73 16.78 3.03
C PRO A 208 18.87 16.90 2.02
#